data_AF-A0AAN8FGD8-F1
#
_entry.id   AF-A0AAN8FGD8-F1
#
_cell.length_a   1.000
_cell.length_b   1.000
_cell.length_c   1.000
_cell.angle_alpha   90.00
_cell.angle_beta   90.00
_cell.angle_gamma   90.00
#
_symmetry.space_group_name_H-M   'P 1'
#
loop_
_entity.id
_entity.type
_entity.pdbx_description
1 polymer ?
#
loop_
_entity_poly.entity_id
_entity_poly.type
_entity_poly.pdbx_seq_one_letter_code
_entity_poly.pdbx_strand_id
1 'polypeptide(L)'
;MDGTNQNPDCMNHLKFGSRVDMRRECANDERFCMSTVTNLNGFFVMIERDCAQYCKEGCEEHGYGLFYTECTRCCNDSLCNEYDGREYYRPKASSVILPNTIFMTSTIFIMK
;
A
#
# COMPACT_ATOMS: atom_id res chain seq x y z
N MET A 1 0.48 0.46 -35.71
CA MET A 1 0.06 -0.32 -34.53
C MET A 1 1.34 -0.73 -33.84
N ASP A 2 1.61 -0.16 -32.67
CA ASP A 2 2.90 -0.29 -31.98
C ASP A 2 3.00 -1.69 -31.36
N GLY A 3 3.83 -2.54 -31.94
CA GLY A 3 3.97 -3.98 -31.65
C GLY A 3 4.63 -4.29 -30.32
N THR A 4 4.34 -3.50 -29.28
CA THR A 4 4.76 -3.78 -27.92
C THR A 4 3.86 -4.86 -27.34
N ASN A 5 4.48 -5.96 -26.88
CA ASN A 5 3.85 -6.97 -26.05
C ASN A 5 3.20 -6.27 -24.85
N GLN A 6 1.87 -6.14 -24.87
CA GLN A 6 1.06 -5.56 -23.81
C GLN A 6 1.04 -6.57 -22.66
N ASN A 7 2.17 -6.76 -21.99
CA ASN A 7 2.21 -7.39 -20.68
C ASN A 7 1.18 -6.64 -19.81
N PRO A 8 0.22 -7.33 -19.17
CA PRO A 8 -0.94 -6.69 -18.54
C PRO A 8 -0.60 -5.71 -17.41
N ASP A 9 0.66 -5.61 -16.99
CA ASP A 9 1.17 -4.60 -16.06
C ASP A 9 1.39 -3.24 -16.73
N CYS A 10 0.37 -2.72 -17.44
CA CYS A 10 0.37 -1.35 -17.97
C CYS A 10 0.41 -0.26 -16.87
N MET A 11 0.42 -0.66 -15.59
CA MET A 11 0.27 0.18 -14.40
C MET A 11 1.48 0.11 -13.44
N ASN A 12 2.64 -0.36 -13.91
CA ASN A 12 3.89 -0.44 -13.15
C ASN A 12 4.75 0.85 -13.30
N HIS A 13 5.64 1.14 -12.32
CA HIS A 13 6.54 2.31 -12.32
C HIS A 13 7.30 2.54 -13.65
N LEU A 14 7.64 1.49 -14.40
CA LEU A 14 8.35 1.60 -15.69
C LEU A 14 7.59 2.45 -16.73
N LYS A 15 6.26 2.39 -16.73
CA LYS A 15 5.43 3.23 -17.61
C LYS A 15 5.38 4.68 -17.11
N PHE A 16 5.30 4.92 -15.81
CA PHE A 16 5.25 6.28 -15.25
C PHE A 16 6.58 7.02 -15.37
N GLY A 17 7.72 6.32 -15.27
CA GLY A 17 9.04 6.91 -15.49
C GLY A 17 9.17 7.52 -16.89
N SER A 18 8.54 6.92 -17.90
CA SER A 18 8.58 7.36 -19.30
C SER A 18 7.47 8.35 -19.68
N ARG A 19 6.44 8.53 -18.84
CA ARG A 19 5.24 9.34 -19.11
C ARG A 19 5.12 10.48 -18.10
N VAL A 20 5.80 11.59 -18.38
CA VAL A 20 5.76 12.81 -17.55
C VAL A 20 4.34 13.39 -17.47
N ASP A 21 3.53 13.18 -18.50
CA ASP A 21 2.11 13.56 -18.56
C ASP A 21 1.22 12.80 -17.55
N MET A 22 1.70 11.65 -17.05
CA MET A 22 0.99 10.84 -16.06
C MET A 22 1.52 11.05 -14.63
N ARG A 23 2.34 12.08 -14.43
CA ARG A 23 2.95 12.41 -13.15
C ARG A 23 2.49 13.80 -12.73
N ARG A 24 2.32 13.99 -11.42
CA ARG A 24 2.22 15.32 -10.81
C ARG A 24 3.34 15.52 -9.80
N GLU A 25 3.69 16.76 -9.56
CA GLU A 25 4.53 17.14 -8.44
C GLU A 25 3.66 17.21 -7.16
N CYS A 26 4.20 16.69 -6.06
CA CYS A 26 3.55 16.79 -4.76
C CYS A 26 3.79 18.20 -4.18
N ALA A 27 2.83 18.72 -3.43
CA ALA A 27 3.02 19.93 -2.64
C ALA A 27 4.00 19.68 -1.49
N ASN A 28 4.58 20.76 -0.94
CA ASN A 28 5.61 20.67 0.10
C ASN A 28 5.12 20.00 1.40
N ASP A 29 3.83 20.02 1.67
CA ASP A 29 3.19 19.40 2.83
C ASP A 29 2.71 17.96 2.55
N GLU A 30 2.69 17.52 1.30
CA GLU A 30 2.34 16.16 0.88
C GLU A 30 3.55 15.23 0.99
N ARG A 31 3.69 14.55 2.14
CA ARG A 31 4.86 13.71 2.46
C ARG A 31 4.76 12.26 1.98
N PHE A 32 3.63 11.86 1.41
CA PHE A 32 3.40 10.47 1.01
C PHE A 32 2.89 10.39 -0.41
N CYS A 33 3.35 9.39 -1.15
CA CYS A 33 2.65 8.92 -2.33
C CYS A 33 1.63 7.86 -1.89
N MET A 34 0.39 8.04 -2.30
CA MET A 34 -0.75 7.18 -2.00
C MET A 34 -1.21 6.48 -3.28
N SER A 35 -1.57 5.21 -3.15
CA SER A 35 -2.36 4.49 -4.14
C SER A 35 -3.56 3.85 -3.48
N THR A 36 -4.69 3.87 -4.18
CA THR A 36 -5.94 3.24 -3.77
C THR A 36 -6.40 2.33 -4.88
N VAL A 37 -6.54 1.04 -4.58
CA VAL A 37 -6.98 0.03 -5.54
C VAL A 37 -8.34 -0.47 -5.16
N THR A 38 -9.28 -0.39 -6.09
CA THR A 38 -10.62 -0.94 -5.94
C THR A 38 -10.70 -2.28 -6.67
N ASN A 39 -11.18 -3.29 -5.95
CA ASN A 39 -11.59 -4.56 -6.51
C ASN A 39 -13.09 -4.72 -6.42
N LEU A 40 -13.67 -5.39 -7.41
CA LEU A 40 -15.08 -5.79 -7.40
C LEU A 40 -15.14 -7.30 -7.60
N ASN A 41 -15.65 -8.03 -6.60
CA ASN A 41 -15.68 -9.49 -6.59
C ASN A 41 -14.31 -10.14 -6.85
N GLY A 42 -13.24 -9.56 -6.31
CA GLY A 42 -11.86 -10.06 -6.48
C GLY A 42 -11.20 -9.68 -7.81
N PHE A 43 -11.89 -8.95 -8.69
CA PHE A 43 -11.32 -8.41 -9.92
C PHE A 43 -10.84 -6.98 -9.72
N PHE A 44 -9.61 -6.70 -10.15
CA PHE A 44 -9.09 -5.34 -10.24
C PHE A 44 -9.96 -4.52 -11.19
N VAL A 45 -10.50 -3.40 -10.71
CA VAL A 45 -11.31 -2.49 -11.54
C VAL A 45 -10.72 -1.11 -11.67
N MET A 46 -9.99 -0.63 -10.66
CA MET A 46 -9.50 0.74 -10.63
C MET A 46 -8.26 0.89 -9.75
N ILE A 47 -7.40 1.83 -10.16
CA ILE A 47 -6.34 2.38 -9.31
C ILE A 47 -6.37 3.90 -9.38
N GLU A 48 -6.40 4.52 -8.21
CA GLU A 48 -6.21 5.96 -8.03
C GLU A 48 -4.86 6.20 -7.38
N ARG A 49 -4.18 7.27 -7.80
CA ARG A 49 -2.85 7.64 -7.31
C ARG A 49 -2.82 9.11 -6.99
N ASP A 50 -2.28 9.44 -5.83
CA ASP A 50 -2.16 10.83 -5.42
C ASP A 50 -0.98 11.05 -4.47
N CYS A 51 -0.67 12.31 -4.19
CA CYS A 51 0.16 12.67 -3.05
C CYS A 51 -0.74 13.00 -1.84
N ALA A 52 -0.27 12.76 -0.64
CA ALA A 52 -1.04 12.99 0.58
C ALA A 52 -0.17 13.52 1.72
N GLN A 53 -0.71 14.45 2.51
CA GLN A 53 -0.08 14.91 3.75
C GLN A 53 -0.08 13.81 4.83
N TYR A 54 -1.17 13.07 4.92
CA TYR A 54 -1.36 11.93 5.81
C TYR A 54 -1.92 10.75 5.00
N CYS A 55 -1.39 9.56 5.23
CA CYS A 55 -1.77 8.37 4.48
C CYS A 55 -1.96 7.19 5.45
N LYS A 56 -3.16 6.60 5.45
CA LYS A 56 -3.52 5.45 6.28
C LYS A 56 -3.61 4.22 5.40
N GLU A 57 -2.70 3.28 5.61
CA GLU A 57 -2.74 1.99 4.92
C GLU A 57 -3.83 1.09 5.48
N GLY A 58 -4.46 0.31 4.60
CA GLY A 58 -5.50 -0.62 4.98
C GLY A 58 -6.17 -1.23 3.78
N CYS A 59 -7.03 -2.21 4.02
CA CYS A 59 -8.02 -2.65 3.07
C CYS A 59 -9.36 -2.63 3.78
N GLU A 60 -10.35 -2.01 3.16
CA GLU A 60 -11.71 -1.90 3.66
C GLU A 60 -12.64 -2.61 2.67
N GLU A 61 -13.53 -3.45 3.21
CA GLU A 61 -14.56 -4.12 2.42
C GLU A 61 -15.88 -3.38 2.60
N HIS A 62 -16.55 -3.10 1.50
CA HIS A 62 -17.80 -2.38 1.47
C HIS A 62 -18.84 -3.13 0.63
N GLY A 63 -20.12 -2.84 0.90
CA GLY A 63 -21.26 -3.27 0.08
C GLY A 63 -22.22 -4.25 0.75
N TYR A 64 -23.47 -4.25 0.27
CA TYR A 64 -24.56 -5.15 0.70
C TYR A 64 -24.94 -6.09 -0.45
N GLY A 65 -24.08 -7.04 -0.80
CA GLY A 65 -24.33 -8.05 -1.85
C GLY A 65 -23.52 -7.91 -3.15
N LEU A 66 -22.81 -6.79 -3.32
CA LEU A 66 -21.69 -6.64 -4.26
C LEU A 66 -20.48 -6.19 -3.44
N PHE A 67 -19.50 -7.09 -3.26
CA PHE A 67 -18.33 -6.80 -2.43
C PHE A 67 -17.33 -6.00 -3.26
N TYR A 68 -17.13 -4.74 -2.87
CA TYR A 68 -15.98 -3.99 -3.35
C TYR A 68 -14.97 -3.80 -2.21
N THR A 69 -13.72 -4.16 -2.51
CA THR A 69 -12.61 -4.03 -1.57
C THR A 69 -11.74 -2.89 -2.03
N GLU A 70 -11.52 -1.92 -1.16
CA GLU A 70 -10.64 -0.79 -1.40
C GLU A 70 -9.38 -0.95 -0.57
N CYS A 71 -8.21 -0.95 -1.21
CA CYS A 71 -6.92 -1.09 -0.56
C CYS A 71 -6.04 0.13 -0.79
N THR A 72 -5.68 0.80 0.31
CA THR A 72 -4.78 1.96 0.32
C THR A 72 -3.37 1.54 0.69
N ARG A 73 -2.39 2.03 -0.07
CA ARG A 73 -0.95 1.86 0.19
C ARG A 73 -0.25 3.21 0.17
N CYS A 74 0.76 3.32 1.02
CA CYS A 74 1.49 4.55 1.26
C CYS A 74 3.00 4.28 1.18
N CYS A 75 3.73 5.22 0.62
CA CYS A 75 5.19 5.20 0.57
C CYS A 75 5.73 6.64 0.49
N ASN A 76 7.04 6.83 0.68
CA ASN A 76 7.67 8.15 0.80
C ASN A 76 8.88 8.31 -0.14
N ASP A 77 8.87 7.58 -1.25
CA ASP A 77 9.89 7.69 -2.29
C ASP A 77 9.26 8.23 -3.58
N SER A 78 10.07 8.78 -4.47
CA SER A 78 9.54 9.31 -5.74
C SER A 78 8.94 8.19 -6.60
N LEU A 79 7.71 8.39 -7.08
CA LEU A 79 6.98 7.46 -7.96
C LEU A 79 6.77 6.05 -7.38
N CYS A 80 6.77 5.90 -6.06
CA CYS A 80 6.69 4.60 -5.39
C CYS A 80 5.28 4.02 -5.26
N ASN A 81 4.21 4.80 -5.51
CA ASN A 81 2.82 4.39 -5.40
C ASN A 81 2.34 3.56 -6.61
N GLU A 82 3.14 2.55 -6.95
CA GLU A 82 2.88 1.63 -8.03
C GLU A 82 1.90 0.51 -7.62
N TYR A 83 1.52 -0.29 -8.62
CA TYR A 83 0.69 -1.46 -8.44
C TYR A 83 1.41 -2.70 -8.97
N ASP A 84 1.67 -3.66 -8.09
CA ASP A 84 1.97 -5.04 -8.44
C ASP A 84 0.90 -5.93 -7.81
N GLY A 85 0.03 -6.52 -8.63
CA GLY A 85 -1.08 -7.34 -8.15
C GLY A 85 -0.66 -8.54 -7.29
N ARG A 86 0.60 -8.98 -7.34
CA ARG A 86 1.14 -10.06 -6.48
C ARG A 86 1.43 -9.59 -5.07
N GLU A 87 1.90 -8.37 -4.93
CA GLU A 87 2.37 -7.81 -3.65
C GLU A 87 1.33 -6.91 -3.00
N TYR A 88 0.51 -6.21 -3.80
CA TYR A 88 -0.34 -5.13 -3.32
C TYR A 88 -1.34 -5.57 -2.25
N TYR A 89 -1.91 -6.76 -2.41
CA TYR A 89 -2.91 -7.32 -1.49
C TYR A 89 -2.30 -8.05 -0.28
N ARG A 90 -0.97 -8.21 -0.23
CA ARG A 90 -0.36 -8.80 0.96
C ARG A 90 -0.60 -7.87 2.15
N PRO A 91 -1.06 -8.40 3.30
CA PRO A 91 -1.12 -7.62 4.53
C PRO A 91 0.30 -7.12 4.83
N LYS A 92 0.50 -5.80 4.88
CA LYS A 92 1.70 -5.27 5.50
C LYS A 92 1.64 -5.69 6.97
N ALA A 93 2.73 -6.28 7.47
CA ALA A 93 2.83 -6.60 8.89
C ALA A 93 2.46 -5.32 9.66
N SER A 94 1.36 -5.36 10.41
CA SER A 94 1.06 -4.30 11.35
C SER A 94 2.30 -4.17 12.22
N SER A 95 2.80 -2.95 12.41
CA SER A 95 3.85 -2.68 13.37
C SER A 95 3.32 -3.14 14.73
N VAL A 96 3.60 -4.39 15.09
CA VAL A 96 3.31 -4.97 16.38
C VAL A 96 4.15 -4.16 17.35
N ILE A 97 3.51 -3.22 18.03
CA ILE A 97 4.09 -2.64 19.24
C ILE A 97 4.15 -3.81 20.21
N LEU A 98 5.31 -4.47 20.29
CA LEU A 98 5.59 -5.41 21.36
C LEU A 98 5.46 -4.62 22.65
N PRO A 99 4.50 -4.93 23.55
CA PRO A 99 4.52 -4.33 24.86
C PRO A 99 5.84 -4.75 25.51
N ASN A 100 6.63 -3.79 25.98
CA ASN A 100 7.82 -4.04 26.77
C ASN A 100 7.44 -4.99 27.91
N THR A 101 7.74 -6.28 27.76
CA THR A 101 7.65 -7.24 28.84
C THR A 101 8.71 -6.85 29.85
N ILE A 102 8.26 -6.23 30.94
CA ILE A 102 9.03 -6.03 32.16
C ILE A 102 9.55 -7.42 32.57
N PHE A 103 10.87 -7.61 32.50
CA PHE A 103 11.53 -8.76 33.12
C PHE A 103 11.34 -8.63 34.64
N MET A 104 10.26 -9.19 35.20
CA MET A 104 10.24 -9.56 36.61
C MET A 104 11.16 -10.77 36.76
N THR A 105 12.41 -10.53 37.10
CA THR A 105 13.29 -11.57 37.61
C THR A 105 12.76 -11.99 38.97
N SER A 106 11.99 -13.09 39.02
CA SER A 106 11.76 -13.82 40.26
C SER A 106 13.08 -14.46 40.69
N THR A 107 13.85 -13.77 41.52
CA THR A 107 14.84 -14.41 42.38
C THR A 107 14.08 -15.28 43.37
N ILE A 108 13.88 -16.55 43.00
CA ILE A 108 13.52 -17.60 43.94
C ILE A 108 14.73 -17.79 44.86
N PHE A 109 14.65 -17.22 46.06
CA PHE A 109 15.52 -17.58 47.18
C PHE A 109 15.23 -19.04 47.55
N ILE A 110 16.14 -19.96 47.21
CA ILE A 110 16.21 -21.29 47.82
C ILE A 110 17.26 -21.24 48.93
N MET A 111 16.84 -21.60 50.14
CA MET A 111 17.62 -21.67 51.38
C MET A 111 18.91 -22.50 51.25
N LYS A 112 20.02 -21.96 51.76
CA LYS A 112 20.91 -22.66 52.70
C LYS A 112 21.68 -21.66 53.55
#